data_AF-A0A2T0L5G8-F1
#
_entry.id   AF-A0A2T0L5G8-F1
#
_cell.length_a   1.000
_cell.length_b   1.000
_cell.length_c   1.000
_cell.angle_alpha   90.00
_cell.angle_beta   90.00
_cell.angle_gamma   90.00
#
_symmetry.space_group_name_H-M   'P 1'
#
loop_
_entity.id
_entity.type
_entity.pdbx_description
1 polymer ?
#
loop_
_entity_poly.entity_id
_entity_poly.type
_entity_poly.pdbx_seq_one_letter_code
_entity_poly.pdbx_strand_id
1 'polypeptide(L)'
;MSTKATLAHHHSDEADMPSWHLYEDVFDPGVVYLQLEGVTMELRTREEGGADVVVRLPIGTAKQLGLDTNVPPGRWALACDTDKP
;
A
#
# COMPACT_ATOMS: atom_id res chain seq x y z
N MET A 1 -13.11 19.51 11.48
CA MET A 1 -13.80 18.91 10.31
C MET A 1 -12.71 18.29 9.46
N SER A 2 -12.77 16.98 9.18
CA SER A 2 -11.81 16.34 8.28
C SER A 2 -12.29 16.50 6.84
N THR A 3 -11.39 16.85 5.93
CA THR A 3 -11.65 16.93 4.48
C THR A 3 -11.52 15.57 3.79
N LYS A 4 -11.01 14.57 4.52
CA LYS A 4 -10.82 13.21 4.02
C LYS A 4 -12.14 12.45 4.01
N ALA A 5 -12.57 12.00 2.82
CA ALA A 5 -13.65 11.05 2.63
C ALA A 5 -13.08 9.64 2.47
N THR A 6 -13.31 8.78 3.47
CA THR A 6 -12.78 7.40 3.47
C THR A 6 -13.44 6.54 2.38
N LEU A 7 -12.61 5.91 1.54
CA LEU A 7 -13.05 4.90 0.58
C LEU A 7 -12.93 3.49 1.15
N ALA A 8 -11.80 3.18 1.77
CA ALA A 8 -11.53 1.92 2.43
C ALA A 8 -10.44 2.09 3.49
N HIS A 9 -10.40 1.23 4.48
CA HIS A 9 -9.31 1.21 5.45
C HIS A 9 -9.15 -0.17 6.05
N HIS A 10 -7.96 -0.42 6.59
CA HIS A 10 -7.67 -1.52 7.48
C HIS A 10 -6.95 -0.97 8.69
N HIS A 11 -7.49 -1.26 9.86
CA HIS A 11 -6.82 -0.99 11.12
C HIS A 11 -6.38 -2.34 11.69
N SER A 12 -5.09 -2.45 12.02
CA SER A 12 -4.58 -3.57 12.79
C SER A 12 -4.54 -3.20 14.27
N ASP A 13 -5.08 -4.06 15.12
CA ASP A 13 -5.00 -3.91 16.58
C ASP A 13 -3.65 -4.43 17.14
N GLU A 14 -2.88 -5.13 16.31
CA GLU A 14 -1.53 -5.60 16.63
C GLU A 14 -0.49 -4.54 16.23
N ALA A 15 0.37 -4.15 17.18
CA ALA A 15 1.33 -3.05 17.04
C ALA A 15 2.34 -3.22 15.89
N ASP A 16 2.62 -4.46 15.48
CA ASP A 16 3.63 -4.78 14.46
C ASP A 16 3.03 -5.06 13.08
N MET A 17 1.70 -4.96 12.94
CA MET A 17 0.99 -5.23 11.69
C MET A 17 0.59 -3.92 11.01
N PRO A 18 0.83 -3.76 9.69
CA PRO A 18 0.56 -2.51 9.01
C PRO A 18 -0.93 -2.16 8.97
N SER A 19 -1.24 -0.87 9.16
CA SER A 19 -2.55 -0.28 8.91
C SER A 19 -2.54 0.54 7.63
N TRP A 20 -3.70 0.73 7.00
CA TRP A 20 -3.82 1.57 5.81
C TRP A 20 -5.16 2.27 5.70
N HIS A 21 -5.16 3.43 5.05
CA HIS A 21 -6.34 4.26 4.83
C HIS A 21 -6.33 4.81 3.41
N LEU A 22 -7.32 4.38 2.61
CA LEU A 22 -7.58 4.87 1.26
C LEU A 22 -8.72 5.90 1.34
N TYR A 23 -8.47 7.12 0.88
CA TYR A 23 -9.43 8.22 0.96
C TYR A 23 -9.31 9.20 -0.20
N GLU A 24 -10.35 10.01 -0.39
CA GLU A 24 -10.34 11.20 -1.25
C GLU A 24 -10.25 12.45 -0.37
N ASP A 25 -9.67 13.53 -0.87
CA ASP A 25 -9.84 14.85 -0.27
C ASP A 25 -10.90 15.63 -1.07
N VAL A 26 -11.91 16.14 -0.38
CA VAL A 26 -13.02 16.88 -1.03
C VAL A 26 -12.57 18.12 -1.81
N PHE A 27 -11.36 18.62 -1.54
CA PHE A 27 -10.78 19.76 -2.23
C PHE A 27 -9.80 19.39 -3.36
N ASP A 28 -9.53 18.09 -3.57
CA ASP A 28 -8.62 17.59 -4.60
C ASP A 28 -9.30 16.52 -5.47
N PRO A 29 -10.21 16.94 -6.38
CA PRO A 29 -11.02 16.01 -7.16
C PRO A 29 -10.18 15.21 -8.15
N GLY A 30 -10.48 13.92 -8.25
CA GLY A 30 -9.81 13.00 -9.18
C GLY A 30 -8.52 12.37 -8.63
N VAL A 31 -8.19 12.65 -7.37
CA VAL A 31 -7.03 12.06 -6.68
C VAL A 31 -7.51 11.17 -5.53
N VAL A 32 -6.92 9.98 -5.44
CA VAL A 32 -7.06 9.09 -4.28
C VAL A 32 -5.75 9.03 -3.52
N TYR A 33 -5.85 9.02 -2.19
CA TYR A 33 -4.72 9.00 -1.28
C TYR A 33 -4.67 7.66 -0.55
N LEU A 34 -3.52 6.99 -0.62
CA LEU A 34 -3.23 5.81 0.17
C LEU A 34 -2.23 6.16 1.27
N GLN A 35 -2.70 6.19 2.51
CA GLN A 35 -1.86 6.29 3.69
C GLN A 35 -1.51 4.90 4.20
N LEU A 36 -0.23 4.64 4.43
CA LEU A 36 0.30 3.39 4.97
C LEU A 36 1.00 3.67 6.30
N GLU A 37 0.73 2.85 7.30
CA GLU A 37 1.27 2.96 8.65
C GLU A 37 1.99 1.67 9.02
N GLY A 38 3.14 1.78 9.68
CA GLY A 38 3.95 0.61 10.04
C GLY A 38 4.68 -0.07 8.86
N VAL A 39 4.92 0.65 7.76
CA VAL A 39 5.65 0.13 6.59
C VAL A 39 7.02 0.79 6.42
N THR A 40 7.97 0.07 5.82
CA THR A 40 9.27 0.63 5.42
C THR A 40 9.19 1.15 3.99
N MET A 41 9.67 2.37 3.76
CA MET A 41 9.70 3.02 2.45
C MET A 41 11.12 3.49 2.10
N GLU A 42 11.54 3.23 0.86
CA GLU A 42 12.69 3.88 0.24
C GLU A 42 12.18 4.92 -0.77
N LEU A 43 12.60 6.18 -0.60
CA LEU A 43 12.34 7.27 -1.53
C LEU A 43 13.63 7.60 -2.28
N ARG A 44 13.60 7.52 -3.61
CA ARG A 44 14.71 7.96 -4.46
C ARG A 44 14.23 9.10 -5.35
N THR A 45 14.71 10.31 -5.09
CA THR A 45 14.43 11.47 -5.93
C THR A 45 15.37 11.47 -7.12
N ARG A 46 14.83 11.78 -8.31
CA ARG A 46 15.61 11.87 -9.55
C ARG A 46 16.11 13.30 -9.74
N GLU A 47 17.33 13.47 -10.25
CA GLU A 47 17.97 14.79 -10.45
C GLU A 47 17.14 15.70 -11.38
N GLU A 48 16.41 15.12 -12.33
CA GLU A 48 15.58 15.82 -13.32
C GLU A 48 14.16 16.14 -12.82
N GLY A 49 13.88 15.82 -11.54
CA GLY A 49 12.54 15.88 -10.96
C GLY A 49 11.82 14.53 -10.98
N GLY A 50 10.92 14.34 -10.02
CA GLY A 50 10.20 13.08 -9.80
C GLY A 50 10.86 12.18 -8.75
N ALA A 51 10.14 11.15 -8.34
CA ALA A 51 10.60 10.20 -7.33
C ALA A 51 10.16 8.77 -7.66
N ASP A 52 11.07 7.83 -7.44
CA ASP A 52 10.75 6.41 -7.35
C ASP A 52 10.45 6.07 -5.89
N VAL A 53 9.32 5.41 -5.67
CA VAL A 53 8.90 4.95 -4.35
C VAL A 53 8.90 3.44 -4.35
N VAL A 54 9.71 2.85 -3.47
CA VAL A 54 9.69 1.41 -3.19
C VAL A 54 9.16 1.21 -1.78
N VAL A 55 8.03 0.52 -1.67
CA VAL A 55 7.40 0.20 -0.38
C VAL A 55 7.53 -1.29 -0.12
N ARG A 56 8.08 -1.66 1.04
CA ARG A 56 8.10 -3.05 1.49
C ARG A 56 6.81 -3.36 2.25
N LEU A 57 5.95 -4.16 1.62
CA LEU A 57 4.67 -4.59 2.19
C LEU A 57 4.69 -6.07 2.57
N PRO A 58 4.12 -6.46 3.72
CA PRO A 58 3.75 -7.85 3.97
C PRO A 58 2.77 -8.35 2.90
N ILE A 59 2.86 -9.64 2.54
CA ILE A 59 1.99 -10.27 1.53
C ILE A 59 0.50 -10.10 1.89
N GLY A 60 0.16 -10.21 3.18
CA GLY A 60 -1.20 -9.98 3.66
C GLY A 60 -1.71 -8.58 3.33
N THR A 61 -0.93 -7.54 3.63
CA THR A 61 -1.26 -6.14 3.32
C THR A 61 -1.38 -5.92 1.81
N ALA A 62 -0.45 -6.46 1.01
CA ALA A 62 -0.51 -6.35 -0.44
C ALA A 62 -1.78 -6.99 -1.03
N LYS A 63 -2.23 -8.12 -0.45
CA LYS A 63 -3.48 -8.77 -0.82
C LYS A 63 -4.72 -7.97 -0.38
N GLN A 64 -4.71 -7.38 0.82
CA GLN A 64 -5.80 -6.49 1.27
C GLN A 64 -5.98 -5.28 0.36
N LEU A 65 -4.88 -4.77 -0.20
CA LEU A 65 -4.89 -3.70 -1.21
C LEU A 65 -5.23 -4.19 -2.62
N GLY A 66 -5.50 -5.49 -2.81
CA GLY A 66 -5.86 -6.08 -4.09
C GLY A 66 -4.73 -6.16 -5.10
N LEU A 67 -3.47 -6.00 -4.68
CA LEU A 67 -2.32 -6.02 -5.60
C LEU A 67 -2.10 -7.40 -6.24
N ASP A 68 -2.60 -8.45 -5.61
CA ASP A 68 -2.58 -9.83 -6.12
C ASP A 68 -3.42 -10.00 -7.40
N THR A 69 -4.49 -9.22 -7.56
CA THR A 69 -5.40 -9.32 -8.72
C THR A 69 -4.76 -8.95 -10.05
N ASN A 70 -3.68 -8.15 -10.02
CA ASN A 70 -2.95 -7.72 -11.21
C ASN A 70 -1.79 -8.67 -11.59
N VAL A 71 -1.59 -9.74 -10.82
CA VAL A 71 -0.48 -10.69 -10.99
C VAL A 71 -1.03 -12.04 -11.42
N PRO A 72 -0.41 -12.74 -12.40
CA PRO A 72 -0.82 -14.10 -12.74
C PRO A 72 -0.85 -15.02 -11.50
N PRO A 73 -1.90 -15.82 -11.28
CA PRO A 73 -2.08 -16.57 -10.03
C PRO A 73 -0.88 -17.44 -9.62
N GLY A 74 -0.24 -18.11 -10.59
CA GLY A 74 0.94 -18.93 -10.32
C GLY A 74 2.15 -18.10 -9.84
N ARG A 75 2.30 -16.85 -10.29
CA ARG A 75 3.37 -15.96 -9.82
C ARG A 75 3.08 -15.43 -8.43
N TRP A 76 1.83 -15.10 -8.13
CA TRP A 76 1.44 -14.68 -6.78
C TRP A 76 1.61 -15.83 -5.76
N ALA A 77 1.22 -17.06 -6.13
CA ALA A 77 1.42 -18.23 -5.29
C ALA A 77 2.90 -18.45 -4.92
N LEU A 78 3.83 -18.27 -5.88
CA LEU A 78 5.28 -18.32 -5.61
C LEU A 78 5.77 -17.20 -4.71
N ALA A 79 5.13 -16.02 -4.73
CA ALA A 79 5.49 -14.92 -3.83
C ALA A 79 5.06 -15.20 -2.39
N CYS A 80 3.95 -15.92 -2.20
CA CYS A 80 3.44 -16.36 -0.90
C CYS A 80 4.23 -17.52 -0.29
N ASP A 81 5.01 -18.26 -1.08
CA ASP A 81 5.83 -19.37 -0.62
C ASP A 81 7.01 -18.86 0.23
N THR A 82 6.94 -19.09 1.54
CA THR A 82 7.96 -18.71 2.51
C THR A 82 9.13 -19.67 2.56
N ASP A 83 9.00 -20.86 1.97
CA ASP A 83 10.01 -21.93 1.98
C ASP A 83 10.85 -21.95 0.69
N LYS A 84 10.71 -20.94 -0.17
CA LYS A 84 11.56 -20.77 -1.35
C LYS A 84 13.04 -20.57 -0.93
N PRO A 85 13.99 -21.17 -1.66
CA PRO A 85 15.41 -21.09 -1.35
C PRO A 85 15.99 -19.67 -1.44
#